data_AF-A0A1Q5RH20-F1
#
_entry.id   AF-A0A1Q5RH20-F1
#
_cell.length_a   1.000
_cell.length_b   1.000
_cell.length_c   1.000
_cell.angle_alpha   90.00
_cell.angle_beta   90.00
_cell.angle_gamma   90.00
#
_symmetry.space_group_name_H-M   'P 1'
#
loop_
_entity.id
_entity.type
_entity.pdbx_description
1 polymer ?
#
loop_
_entity_poly.entity_id
_entity_poly.type
_entity_poly.pdbx_seq_one_letter_code
_entity_poly.pdbx_strand_id
1 'polypeptide(L)' 'KYDGEVLPPKYGFPMRLRIPTKLGFKNPKHVIGLAVLNNYTGGYWEDEGYNWFSGL' A
#
# COMPACT_ATOMS: atom_id res chain seq x y z
N LYS A 1 -2.76 -1.94 14.89
CA LYS A 1 -4.06 -1.62 15.49
C LYS A 1 -4.73 -0.52 14.67
N TYR A 2 -6.05 -0.53 14.52
CA TYR A 2 -6.83 0.48 13.82
C TYR A 2 -7.92 0.95 14.79
N ASP A 3 -7.94 2.25 15.09
CA ASP A 3 -8.85 2.84 16.08
C ASP A 3 -8.81 2.14 17.46
N GLY A 4 -7.59 1.89 17.96
CA GLY A 4 -7.38 1.18 19.23
C GLY A 4 -7.56 -0.35 19.16
N GLU A 5 -8.24 -0.88 18.15
CA GLU A 5 -8.54 -2.31 18.01
C GLU A 5 -7.55 -3.06 17.10
N VAL A 6 -7.60 -4.39 17.13
CA VAL A 6 -6.86 -5.21 16.15
C VAL A 6 -7.40 -4.88 14.75
N LEU A 7 -6.48 -4.71 13.79
CA LEU A 7 -6.85 -4.39 12.41
C LEU A 7 -7.77 -5.50 11.86
N PRO A 8 -9.01 -5.21 11.44
CA PRO A 8 -9.87 -6.23 10.83
C PRO A 8 -9.26 -6.77 9.52
N PRO A 9 -9.50 -8.05 9.16
CA PRO A 9 -9.01 -8.62 7.90
C PRO A 9 -9.38 -7.80 6.67
N LYS A 10 -10.61 -7.29 6.58
CA LYS A 10 -11.05 -6.41 5.49
C LYS A 10 -10.19 -5.16 5.30
N TYR A 11 -9.52 -4.69 6.35
CA TYR A 11 -8.64 -3.53 6.36
C TYR A 11 -7.15 -3.88 6.31
N GLY A 12 -6.80 -5.16 6.14
CA GLY A 12 -5.45 -5.60 5.82
C GLY A 12 -4.70 -6.32 6.94
N PHE A 13 -5.38 -6.99 7.87
CA PHE A 13 -4.72 -7.88 8.82
C PHE A 13 -3.83 -8.91 8.10
N PRO A 14 -2.63 -9.27 8.60
CA PRO A 14 -2.03 -8.80 9.85
C PRO A 14 -1.42 -7.40 9.75
N MET A 15 -1.09 -6.94 8.54
CA MET A 15 -0.36 -5.70 8.32
C MET A 15 -0.81 -4.95 7.06
N ARG A 16 -1.00 -3.64 7.21
CA ARG A 16 -1.26 -2.67 6.13
C ARG A 16 -0.20 -1.57 6.20
N LEU A 17 0.35 -1.19 5.05
CA LEU A 17 1.23 -0.03 4.94
C LEU A 17 0.38 1.23 4.75
N ARG A 18 0.70 2.31 5.48
CA ARG A 18 0.02 3.60 5.37
C ARG A 18 0.96 4.70 4.92
N ILE A 19 0.61 5.37 3.83
CA ILE A 19 1.28 6.54 3.28
C ILE A 19 0.25 7.68 3.29
N PRO A 20 0.29 8.58 4.30
CA PRO A 20 -0.80 9.54 4.56
C PRO A 20 -1.15 10.48 3.41
N THR A 21 -0.18 10.82 2.57
CA THR A 21 -0.36 11.73 1.44
C THR A 21 -0.85 11.03 0.17
N LYS A 22 -0.84 9.70 0.10
CA LYS A 22 -1.14 8.97 -1.13
C LYS A 22 -2.57 8.43 -1.16
N LEU A 23 -3.12 8.29 -2.36
CA LEU A 23 -4.44 7.68 -2.56
C LEU A 23 -4.47 6.23 -2.05
N GLY A 24 -5.68 5.75 -1.75
CA GLY A 24 -5.91 4.49 -1.05
C GLY A 24 -5.26 3.24 -1.68
N PHE A 25 -5.09 3.23 -3.01
CA PHE A 25 -4.46 2.11 -3.72
C PHE A 25 -2.93 2.02 -3.52
N LYS A 26 -2.27 3.11 -3.09
CA LYS A 26 -0.86 3.10 -2.67
C LYS A 26 -0.65 2.69 -1.20
N ASN A 27 -1.70 2.25 -0.54
CA ASN A 27 -1.68 1.79 0.84
C ASN A 27 -2.02 0.28 0.84
N PRO A 28 -1.06 -0.62 0.55
CA PRO A 28 -1.32 -2.04 0.37
C PRO A 28 -1.80 -2.71 1.66
N LYS A 29 -2.81 -3.58 1.52
CA LYS A 29 -3.33 -4.48 2.56
C LYS A 29 -2.61 -5.81 2.49
N HIS A 30 -2.52 -6.52 3.62
CA HIS A 30 -1.96 -7.89 3.69
C HIS A 30 -0.51 -7.95 3.22
N VAL A 31 0.33 -7.01 3.68
CA VAL A 31 1.73 -6.95 3.26
C VAL A 31 2.48 -8.18 3.78
N ILE A 32 3.12 -8.92 2.87
CA ILE A 32 3.93 -10.11 3.17
C ILE A 32 5.43 -9.89 2.97
N GLY A 33 5.83 -8.79 2.33
CA GLY A 33 7.22 -8.48 2.03
C GLY A 33 7.42 -7.03 1.61
N LEU A 34 8.65 -6.56 1.78
CA LEU A 34 9.10 -5.23 1.38
C LEU A 34 10.49 -5.37 0.77
N ALA A 35 10.70 -4.74 -0.39
CA ALA A 35 12.01 -4.67 -1.03
C ALA A 35 12.41 -3.20 -1.20
N VAL A 36 13.70 -2.92 -1.00
CA VAL A 36 14.30 -1.60 -1.26
C VAL A 36 15.20 -1.76 -2.46
N LEU A 37 14.92 -0.99 -3.52
CA LEU A 37 15.59 -1.10 -4.81
C LEU A 37 16.10 0.27 -5.26
N ASN A 38 17.17 0.28 -6.05
CA ASN A 38 17.71 1.50 -6.66
C ASN A 38 17.01 1.88 -7.97
N ASN A 39 16.36 0.90 -8.62
CA ASN A 39 15.67 1.08 -9.89
C ASN A 39 14.17 0.83 -9.72
N TYR A 40 13.36 1.60 -10.43
CA TYR A 40 11.91 1.38 -10.49
C TYR A 40 11.59 0.16 -11.35
N THR A 41 10.99 -0.86 -10.75
CA THR A 41 10.66 -2.13 -11.43
C THR A 41 9.24 -2.18 -12.00
N GLY A 42 8.45 -1.13 -11.82
CA GLY A 42 7.03 -1.18 -12.15
C GLY A 42 6.22 -2.03 -11.18
N GLY A 43 4.95 -2.18 -11.50
CA GLY A 43 4.00 -3.01 -10.79
C GLY A 43 2.71 -3.13 -11.59
N TYR A 44 2.02 -4.26 -11.42
CA TYR A 44 0.82 -4.56 -12.19
C TYR A 44 -0.19 -3.41 -12.22
N TRP A 45 -0.46 -2.79 -11.07
CA TRP A 45 -1.43 -1.68 -11.00
C TRP A 45 -0.92 -0.42 -11.68
N GLU A 46 0.37 -0.12 -11.57
CA GLU A 46 0.97 1.01 -12.28
C GLU A 46 0.91 0.85 -13.80
N ASP A 47 1.09 -0.37 -14.29
CA ASP A 47 0.99 -0.70 -15.71
C ASP A 47 -0.47 -0.58 -16.23
N GLU A 48 -1.46 -0.86 -15.38
CA GLU A 48 -2.89 -0.62 -15.63
C GLU A 48 -3.31 0.87 -15.51
N GLY A 49 -2.35 1.79 -15.41
CA GLY A 49 -2.60 3.23 -15.40
C GLY A 49 -2.84 3.82 -14.00
N TYR A 50 -2.65 3.05 -12.93
CA TYR A 50 -2.71 3.61 -11.57
C TYR A 50 -1.44 4.39 -11.27
N ASN A 51 -1.55 5.70 -11.49
CA ASN A 51 -0.41 6.61 -11.41
C ASN A 51 0.38 6.49 -10.10
N TRP A 52 1.70 6.53 -10.24
CA TRP A 52 2.66 6.44 -9.14
C TRP A 52 2.54 7.59 -8.13
N PHE A 53 2.30 8.80 -8.62
CA PHE A 53 2.28 10.03 -7.85
C PHE A 53 0.92 10.33 -7.19
N SER A 54 -0.15 9.64 -7.57
CA SER A 54 -1.51 9.87 -7.07
C SER A 54 -1.61 10.18 -5.57
N GLY A 55 -2.06 11.42 -5.27
CA GLY A 55 -2.12 12.01 -3.93
C GLY A 55 -1.08 13.12 -3.69
N LEU A 56 -0.20 13.39 -4.67
CA LEU A 56 0.59 14.62 -4.79
C LEU A 56 0.02 15.50 -5.91
#